data_AF-A0A2V1CB95-F1
#
_entry.id   AF-A0A2V1CB95-F1
#
_cell.length_a   1.000
_cell.length_b   1.000
_cell.length_c   1.000
_cell.angle_alpha   90.00
_cell.angle_beta   90.00
_cell.angle_gamma   90.00
#
_symmetry.space_group_name_H-M   'P 1'
#
loop_
_entity.id
_entity.type
_entity.pdbx_description
1 polymer ?
#
loop_
_entity_poly.entity_id
_entity_poly.type
_entity_poly.pdbx_seq_one_letter_code
_entity_poly.pdbx_strand_id
1 'polypeptide(L)'
;MPGYIGAIPGMYYDTKNEKYFAIQANYAAPASSAYSNQDVKRRKLRDEKEAEAAKKKERQARRIRQARILQEPLAGGSLRRESGLDGFDPAQILAGGLVRQGHHTIIAPTDQEVGSGTFSIGHKPEVGSSVVELRHAINGFIELYQFDLQKNDLSSQNKFGLDFQKSCEDRIAGRPRTTEISSVCAHETNEILATTWLILAANYGIMLSSTSVEDIDDHPRLNRRQVVLGPGLSRGSDVCIFSSTPAPPQSNLLFAFGTSAGVLATVKNGALDTSFVTPAPAKDQPDDTFAVEFLSDNPSILLSGGRRGILTVTDLRVPMLSSNPDTITHPSSITHIRQLDQHRLIVSGLKSTLCQYDLRFRKTRKLNPTSEQKAKAKSRLNLHPTSPILIYPDYQNTASHQAGFDIDLEAGIVAAAQEADEFTPAVQLFSLHGGHKLESPLANGFQAKDDEEWLVKCLRFAKDSDSGMKSLYVGHRKVIQRYTWGEVEDR
;
A
#
# COMPACT_ATOMS: atom_id res chain seq x y z
N MET A 1 13.30 -30.81 -34.18
CA MET A 1 12.59 -30.85 -32.88
C MET A 1 11.66 -32.06 -32.89
N PRO A 2 12.09 -33.22 -32.38
CA PRO A 2 11.18 -34.34 -32.18
C PRO A 2 10.33 -34.08 -30.93
N GLY A 3 9.01 -34.28 -30.98
CA GLY A 3 8.24 -34.55 -29.75
C GLY A 3 6.95 -33.76 -29.47
N TYR A 4 6.58 -32.71 -30.22
CA TYR A 4 5.28 -32.05 -30.03
C TYR A 4 4.31 -32.45 -31.16
N ILE A 5 3.34 -33.31 -30.84
CA ILE A 5 2.33 -33.83 -31.79
C ILE A 5 1.00 -33.03 -31.66
N GLY A 6 1.01 -31.92 -30.91
CA GLY A 6 -0.18 -31.12 -30.63
C GLY A 6 -0.96 -31.61 -29.42
N ALA A 7 -2.18 -31.09 -29.23
CA ALA A 7 -3.03 -31.44 -28.10
C ALA A 7 -3.67 -32.82 -28.28
N ILE A 8 -3.23 -33.80 -27.50
CA ILE A 8 -3.83 -35.13 -27.42
C ILE A 8 -4.95 -35.10 -26.35
N PRO A 9 -6.21 -35.44 -26.67
CA PRO A 9 -7.30 -35.47 -25.69
C PRO A 9 -6.95 -36.35 -24.48
N GLY A 10 -7.13 -35.82 -23.27
CA GLY A 10 -6.84 -36.54 -22.02
C GLY A 10 -5.36 -36.59 -21.62
N MET A 11 -4.44 -35.99 -22.39
CA MET A 11 -3.02 -35.91 -22.04
C MET A 11 -2.49 -34.47 -22.02
N TYR A 12 -1.54 -34.22 -21.11
CA TYR A 12 -0.81 -32.96 -20.95
C TYR A 12 0.65 -33.14 -21.37
N TYR A 13 1.14 -32.28 -22.25
CA TYR A 13 2.55 -32.27 -22.64
C TYR A 13 3.35 -31.41 -21.65
N ASP A 14 4.28 -32.02 -20.93
CA ASP A 14 5.21 -31.30 -20.06
C ASP A 14 6.47 -30.91 -20.85
N THR A 15 6.67 -29.61 -21.03
CA THR A 15 7.79 -29.05 -21.79
C THR A 15 9.15 -29.28 -21.13
N LYS A 16 9.20 -29.49 -19.81
CA LYS A 16 10.46 -29.77 -19.09
C LYS A 16 10.92 -31.22 -19.28
N ASN A 17 9.96 -32.13 -19.35
CA ASN A 17 10.21 -33.58 -19.45
C ASN A 17 10.08 -34.09 -20.90
N GLU A 18 9.70 -33.22 -21.83
CA GLU A 18 9.44 -33.50 -23.25
C GLU A 18 8.51 -34.71 -23.48
N LYS A 19 7.54 -34.94 -22.58
CA LYS A 19 6.67 -36.12 -22.57
C LYS A 19 5.21 -35.77 -22.30
N TYR A 20 4.32 -36.63 -22.80
CA TYR A 20 2.88 -36.58 -22.51
C TYR A 20 2.55 -37.37 -21.24
N PHE A 21 1.74 -36.78 -20.37
CA PHE A 21 1.24 -37.37 -19.13
C PHE A 21 -0.29 -37.44 -19.16
N ALA A 22 -0.87 -38.52 -18.62
CA ALA A 22 -2.32 -38.66 -18.52
C ALA A 22 -2.89 -37.67 -17.51
N ILE A 23 -3.94 -36.94 -17.88
CA ILE A 23 -4.64 -36.03 -16.97
C ILE A 23 -5.56 -36.85 -16.08
N GLN A 24 -5.33 -36.81 -14.77
CA GLN A 24 -6.17 -37.52 -13.81
C GLN A 24 -7.37 -36.66 -13.40
N ALA A 25 -8.51 -37.30 -13.12
CA ALA A 25 -9.68 -36.62 -12.57
C ALA A 25 -9.40 -36.19 -11.11
N ASN A 26 -9.91 -35.03 -10.70
CA ASN A 26 -9.59 -34.42 -9.39
C ASN A 26 -9.88 -35.34 -8.19
N TYR A 27 -10.88 -36.22 -8.29
CA TYR A 27 -11.25 -37.17 -7.24
C TYR A 27 -10.42 -38.46 -7.24
N ALA A 28 -9.68 -38.75 -8.33
CA ALA A 28 -8.86 -39.95 -8.49
C ALA A 28 -7.36 -39.65 -8.37
N ALA A 29 -7.00 -38.37 -8.25
CA ALA A 29 -5.64 -37.91 -8.07
C ALA A 29 -5.28 -37.87 -6.57
N PRO A 30 -4.13 -38.41 -6.14
CA PRO A 30 -3.61 -38.13 -4.80
C PRO A 30 -3.41 -36.61 -4.64
N ALA A 31 -3.58 -36.08 -3.42
CA ALA A 31 -3.52 -34.64 -3.14
C ALA A 31 -2.20 -33.95 -3.58
N SER A 32 -1.14 -34.73 -3.84
CA SER A 32 0.17 -34.27 -4.32
C SER A 32 0.43 -34.50 -5.82
N SER A 33 -0.56 -34.97 -6.60
CA SER A 33 -0.34 -35.31 -8.00
C SER A 33 -0.08 -34.06 -8.85
N ALA A 34 1.00 -34.02 -9.61
CA ALA A 34 1.38 -32.88 -10.44
C ALA A 34 0.58 -32.72 -11.75
N TYR A 35 -0.32 -33.67 -12.06
CA TYR A 35 -1.00 -33.80 -13.36
C TYR A 35 -2.53 -33.97 -13.23
N SER A 36 -3.12 -33.41 -12.17
CA SER A 36 -4.59 -33.35 -12.04
C SER A 36 -5.21 -32.40 -13.08
N ASN A 37 -6.51 -32.53 -13.34
CA ASN A 37 -7.21 -31.66 -14.29
C ASN A 37 -7.18 -30.18 -13.87
N GLN A 38 -7.24 -29.89 -12.57
CA GLN A 38 -7.04 -28.54 -12.03
C GLN A 38 -5.60 -28.05 -12.25
N ASP A 39 -4.59 -28.85 -11.92
CA ASP A 39 -3.17 -28.47 -12.10
C ASP A 39 -2.80 -28.21 -13.56
N VAL A 40 -3.32 -29.03 -14.48
CA VAL A 40 -3.06 -28.88 -15.91
C VAL A 40 -3.72 -27.62 -16.47
N LYS A 41 -4.96 -27.31 -16.07
CA LYS A 41 -5.61 -26.04 -16.45
C LYS A 41 -4.82 -24.84 -15.93
N ARG A 42 -4.36 -24.94 -14.69
CA ARG A 42 -3.57 -23.93 -13.99
C ARG A 42 -2.21 -23.68 -14.68
N ARG A 43 -1.48 -24.73 -15.05
CA ARG A 43 -0.24 -24.64 -15.83
C ARG A 43 -0.45 -24.07 -17.23
N LYS A 44 -1.53 -24.45 -17.93
CA LYS A 44 -1.85 -23.85 -19.23
C LYS A 44 -2.07 -22.34 -19.14
N LEU A 45 -2.81 -21.90 -18.11
CA LEU A 45 -3.02 -20.47 -17.86
C LEU A 45 -1.70 -19.76 -17.52
N ARG A 46 -0.78 -20.42 -16.80
CA ARG A 46 0.57 -19.91 -16.52
C ARG A 46 1.36 -19.70 -17.81
N ASP A 47 1.47 -20.73 -18.63
CA ASP A 47 2.25 -20.69 -19.87
C ASP A 47 1.67 -19.65 -20.85
N GLU A 48 0.34 -19.50 -20.87
CA GLU A 48 -0.34 -18.45 -21.65
C GLU A 48 -0.02 -17.06 -21.12
N LYS A 49 -0.14 -16.81 -19.81
CA LYS A 49 0.25 -15.53 -19.18
C LYS A 49 1.73 -15.21 -19.42
N GLU A 50 2.63 -16.18 -19.24
CA GLU A 50 4.08 -16.02 -19.46
C GLU A 50 4.38 -15.70 -20.94
N ALA A 51 3.73 -16.40 -21.87
CA ALA A 51 3.86 -16.15 -23.31
C ALA A 51 3.30 -14.79 -23.73
N GLU A 52 2.16 -14.36 -23.16
CA GLU A 52 1.60 -13.03 -23.39
C GLU A 52 2.51 -11.93 -22.83
N ALA A 53 3.04 -12.12 -21.62
CA ALA A 53 4.00 -11.20 -21.01
C ALA A 53 5.28 -11.10 -21.84
N ALA A 54 5.82 -12.23 -22.32
CA ALA A 54 6.99 -12.27 -23.19
C ALA A 54 6.74 -11.56 -24.52
N LYS A 55 5.60 -11.81 -25.18
CA LYS A 55 5.20 -11.10 -26.42
C LYS A 55 5.01 -9.60 -26.18
N LYS A 56 4.45 -9.21 -25.03
CA LYS A 56 4.29 -7.79 -24.66
C LYS A 56 5.65 -7.13 -24.45
N LYS A 57 6.57 -7.79 -23.73
CA LYS A 57 7.96 -7.35 -23.52
C LYS A 57 8.70 -7.20 -24.84
N GLU A 58 8.55 -8.17 -25.76
CA GLU A 58 9.15 -8.11 -27.09
C GLU A 58 8.58 -6.95 -27.94
N ARG A 59 7.25 -6.76 -27.95
CA ARG A 59 6.59 -5.64 -28.64
C ARG A 59 7.03 -4.29 -28.06
N GLN A 60 7.22 -4.20 -26.75
CA GLN A 60 7.65 -2.99 -26.07
C GLN A 60 9.13 -2.70 -26.35
N ALA A 61 10.00 -3.70 -26.33
CA ALA A 61 11.40 -3.59 -26.72
C ALA A 61 11.56 -3.07 -28.16
N ARG A 62 10.72 -3.55 -29.10
CA ARG A 62 10.71 -3.08 -30.49
C ARG A 62 10.17 -1.66 -30.67
N ARG A 63 9.37 -1.13 -29.73
CA ARG A 63 8.80 0.24 -29.78
C ARG A 63 9.74 1.29 -29.20
N ILE A 64 10.60 0.90 -28.25
CA ILE A 64 11.55 1.82 -27.61
C ILE A 64 12.81 1.86 -28.48
N ARG A 65 12.94 2.89 -29.33
CA ARG A 65 14.23 3.23 -29.94
C ARG A 65 15.04 3.99 -28.91
N GLN A 66 16.13 3.40 -28.44
CA GLN A 66 17.05 4.08 -27.54
C GLN A 66 17.56 5.36 -28.21
N ALA A 67 17.60 6.47 -27.46
CA ALA A 67 18.13 7.71 -27.99
C ALA A 67 19.58 7.48 -28.44
N ARG A 68 19.97 8.03 -29.59
CA ARG A 68 21.29 7.80 -30.20
C ARG A 68 22.44 8.16 -29.24
N ILE A 69 22.26 9.20 -28.43
CA ILE A 69 23.21 9.62 -27.40
C ILE A 69 23.44 8.55 -26.31
N LEU A 70 22.44 7.71 -26.01
CA LEU A 70 22.60 6.60 -25.07
C LEU A 70 23.40 5.43 -25.65
N GLN A 71 23.68 5.42 -26.96
CA GLN A 71 24.55 4.44 -27.61
C GLN A 71 26.01 4.92 -27.67
N GLU A 72 26.25 6.21 -27.43
CA GLU A 72 27.60 6.77 -27.39
C GLU A 72 28.34 6.29 -26.13
N PRO A 73 29.58 5.80 -26.20
CA PRO A 73 30.25 5.18 -25.06
C PRO A 73 30.41 6.10 -23.84
N LEU A 74 30.80 7.36 -24.05
CA LEU A 74 31.06 8.32 -22.98
C LEU A 74 29.79 9.01 -22.49
N ALA A 75 29.08 9.69 -23.40
CA ALA A 75 27.85 10.42 -23.05
C ALA A 75 26.73 9.45 -22.68
N GLY A 76 26.56 8.37 -23.44
CA GLY A 76 25.56 7.34 -23.15
C GLY A 76 25.91 6.51 -21.93
N GLY A 77 27.20 6.19 -21.70
CA GLY A 77 27.64 5.54 -20.46
C GLY A 77 27.34 6.37 -19.21
N SER A 78 27.68 7.67 -19.21
CA SER A 78 27.36 8.57 -18.10
C SER A 78 25.85 8.72 -17.92
N LEU A 79 25.11 8.95 -19.01
CA LEU A 79 23.65 9.10 -18.96
C LEU A 79 22.93 7.82 -18.51
N ARG A 80 23.36 6.63 -18.97
CA ARG A 80 22.76 5.37 -18.52
C ARG A 80 23.08 5.06 -17.06
N ARG A 81 24.25 5.49 -16.57
CA ARG A 81 24.59 5.41 -15.14
C ARG A 81 23.76 6.38 -14.31
N GLU A 82 23.65 7.63 -14.75
CA GLU A 82 22.86 8.69 -14.10
C GLU A 82 21.35 8.42 -14.16
N SER A 83 20.88 7.74 -15.21
CA SER A 83 19.49 7.35 -15.38
C SER A 83 19.16 5.96 -14.84
N GLY A 84 20.12 5.25 -14.22
CA GLY A 84 19.93 3.91 -13.66
C GLY A 84 19.59 2.80 -14.67
N LEU A 85 19.89 2.98 -15.96
CA LEU A 85 19.56 2.01 -17.03
C LEU A 85 20.65 0.96 -17.27
N ASP A 86 21.93 1.31 -17.08
CA ASP A 86 23.06 0.35 -17.05
C ASP A 86 23.79 0.39 -15.69
N GLY A 87 23.20 1.06 -14.70
CA GLY A 87 23.80 1.27 -13.39
C GLY A 87 23.40 0.19 -12.40
N PHE A 88 24.36 -0.19 -11.55
CA PHE A 88 24.11 -0.74 -10.22
C PHE A 88 22.91 -0.03 -9.58
N ASP A 89 21.78 -0.72 -9.44
CA ASP A 89 20.63 -0.23 -8.68
C ASP A 89 20.84 -0.66 -7.22
N PRO A 90 21.20 0.26 -6.30
CA PRO A 90 21.38 -0.10 -4.90
C PRO A 90 20.11 -0.71 -4.30
N ALA A 91 18.94 -0.31 -4.80
CA ALA A 91 17.66 -0.83 -4.35
C ALA A 91 17.54 -2.34 -4.58
N GLN A 92 18.17 -2.89 -5.61
CA GLN A 92 18.17 -4.34 -5.88
C GLN A 92 18.92 -5.11 -4.79
N ILE A 93 20.07 -4.60 -4.33
CA ILE A 93 20.85 -5.23 -3.26
C ILE A 93 20.12 -5.10 -1.94
N LEU A 94 19.58 -3.91 -1.65
CA LEU A 94 18.82 -3.66 -0.45
C LEU A 94 17.54 -4.52 -0.40
N ALA A 95 16.81 -4.66 -1.51
CA ALA A 95 15.63 -5.52 -1.57
C ALA A 95 15.97 -7.00 -1.40
N GLY A 96 17.10 -7.44 -1.98
CA GLY A 96 17.60 -8.81 -1.83
C GLY A 96 18.05 -9.14 -0.40
N GLY A 97 18.55 -8.14 0.33
CA GLY A 97 19.01 -8.27 1.72
C GLY A 97 17.91 -8.20 2.78
N LEU A 98 16.64 -8.08 2.41
CA LEU A 98 15.52 -8.08 3.36
C LEU A 98 15.26 -9.50 3.89
N VAL A 99 15.44 -9.67 5.20
CA VAL A 99 15.26 -10.93 5.94
C VAL A 99 14.15 -10.78 6.95
N ARG A 100 13.39 -11.85 7.19
CA ARG A 100 12.35 -11.88 8.23
C ARG A 100 12.98 -11.83 9.60
N GLN A 101 12.68 -10.78 10.36
CA GLN A 101 13.18 -10.61 11.73
C GLN A 101 12.00 -10.57 12.71
N GLY A 102 11.35 -11.72 12.82
CA GLY A 102 10.25 -12.00 13.74
C GLY A 102 8.85 -11.55 13.28
N HIS A 103 7.83 -11.85 14.08
CA HIS A 103 6.46 -11.34 13.89
C HIS A 103 5.80 -10.95 15.22
N HIS A 104 4.78 -10.08 15.16
CA HIS A 104 3.85 -9.82 16.25
C HIS A 104 2.45 -10.30 15.87
N THR A 105 1.82 -11.07 16.75
CA THR A 105 0.45 -11.55 16.56
C THR A 105 -0.50 -10.71 17.39
N ILE A 106 -1.41 -10.03 16.71
CA ILE A 106 -2.54 -9.30 17.26
C ILE A 106 -3.46 -10.29 17.97
N ILE A 107 -3.66 -10.10 19.27
CA ILE A 107 -4.52 -10.94 20.09
C ILE A 107 -5.90 -10.29 20.12
N ALA A 108 -6.86 -10.89 19.42
CA ALA A 108 -8.25 -10.42 19.50
C ALA A 108 -8.88 -10.87 20.83
N PRO A 109 -9.78 -10.07 21.44
CA PRO A 109 -10.49 -10.45 22.65
C PRO A 109 -11.35 -11.72 22.49
N THR A 110 -11.71 -12.08 21.25
CA THR A 110 -12.41 -13.31 20.92
C THR A 110 -11.84 -13.97 19.65
N ASP A 111 -11.77 -15.31 19.62
CA ASP A 111 -11.17 -16.05 18.50
C ASP A 111 -11.89 -15.87 17.16
N GLN A 112 -13.19 -15.54 17.19
CA GLN A 112 -14.03 -15.34 16.00
C GLN A 112 -13.77 -14.02 15.26
N GLU A 113 -12.98 -13.12 15.85
CA GLU A 113 -12.76 -11.79 15.31
C GLU A 113 -11.57 -11.74 14.36
N VAL A 114 -11.79 -11.27 13.13
CA VAL A 114 -10.74 -11.12 12.11
C VAL A 114 -10.12 -9.72 12.23
N GLY A 115 -8.83 -9.66 12.59
CA GLY A 115 -8.07 -8.40 12.55
C GLY A 115 -7.92 -7.89 11.11
N SER A 116 -7.88 -6.57 10.92
CA SER A 116 -7.71 -5.98 9.58
C SER A 116 -6.25 -5.96 9.10
N GLY A 117 -5.28 -6.24 9.98
CA GLY A 117 -3.86 -6.04 9.71
C GLY A 117 -3.46 -4.58 9.53
N THR A 118 -4.34 -3.63 9.89
CA THR A 118 -4.06 -2.19 9.80
C THR A 118 -3.38 -1.70 11.07
N PHE A 119 -2.22 -1.06 10.91
CA PHE A 119 -1.41 -0.57 12.03
C PHE A 119 -0.69 0.72 11.66
N SER A 120 -0.21 1.41 12.70
CA SER A 120 0.80 2.46 12.62
C SER A 120 1.97 2.08 13.53
N ILE A 121 3.16 2.55 13.20
CA ILE A 121 4.36 2.30 13.98
C ILE A 121 5.17 3.59 14.07
N GLY A 122 5.68 3.90 15.26
CA GLY A 122 6.53 5.06 15.52
C GLY A 122 7.78 4.65 16.30
N HIS A 123 8.91 5.29 15.98
CA HIS A 123 10.15 5.15 16.76
C HIS A 123 10.07 6.03 18.01
N LYS A 124 10.55 5.52 19.15
CA LYS A 124 10.57 6.20 20.45
C LYS A 124 12.00 6.35 20.97
N PRO A 125 12.85 7.15 20.30
CA PRO A 125 14.25 7.32 20.68
C PRO A 125 14.43 7.89 22.10
N GLU A 126 13.45 8.63 22.60
CA GLU A 126 13.42 9.15 23.97
C GLU A 126 13.30 8.07 25.05
N VAL A 127 12.72 6.92 24.71
CA VAL A 127 12.57 5.77 25.62
C VAL A 127 13.76 4.82 25.47
N GLY A 128 14.23 4.61 24.25
CA GLY A 128 15.43 3.83 23.97
C GLY A 128 15.76 3.78 22.48
N SER A 129 17.02 3.49 22.18
CA SER A 129 17.55 3.58 20.82
C SER A 129 16.89 2.62 19.82
N SER A 130 16.25 1.55 20.29
CA SER A 130 15.52 0.58 19.46
C SER A 130 14.12 0.30 19.99
N VAL A 131 13.53 1.28 20.68
CA VAL A 131 12.17 1.18 21.18
C VAL A 131 11.19 1.67 20.12
N VAL A 132 10.24 0.82 19.75
CA VAL A 132 9.16 1.16 18.83
C VAL A 132 7.81 1.05 19.48
N GLU A 133 6.90 1.91 19.05
CA GLU A 133 5.51 1.92 19.46
C GLU A 133 4.64 1.44 18.30
N LEU A 134 4.06 0.25 18.44
CA LEU A 134 3.13 -0.34 17.51
C LEU A 134 1.71 -0.04 17.97
N ARG A 135 0.92 0.59 17.10
CA ARG A 135 -0.45 0.98 17.37
C ARG A 135 -1.35 0.34 16.35
N HIS A 136 -2.32 -0.43 16.80
CA HIS A 136 -3.27 -1.04 15.90
C HIS A 136 -4.67 -0.99 16.49
N ALA A 137 -5.65 -1.14 15.61
CA ALA A 137 -7.04 -1.19 16.02
C ALA A 137 -7.61 -2.56 15.68
N ILE A 138 -8.44 -3.09 16.57
CA ILE A 138 -9.21 -4.31 16.33
C ILE A 138 -10.58 -4.17 17.01
N ASN A 139 -11.65 -4.33 16.23
CA ASN A 139 -13.03 -4.43 16.73
C ASN A 139 -13.49 -3.48 17.86
N GLY A 140 -13.06 -2.23 17.82
CA GLY A 140 -13.47 -1.24 18.82
C GLY A 140 -12.56 -1.16 20.01
N PHE A 141 -11.37 -1.74 19.90
CA PHE A 141 -10.23 -1.54 20.76
C PHE A 141 -9.13 -0.87 19.97
N ILE A 142 -8.44 0.05 20.64
CA ILE A 142 -7.10 0.47 20.24
C ILE A 142 -6.14 -0.20 21.19
N GLU A 143 -5.16 -0.87 20.62
CA GLU A 143 -4.07 -1.47 21.36
C GLU A 143 -2.76 -0.79 20.99
N LEU A 144 -2.04 -0.39 22.01
CA LEU A 144 -0.72 0.22 21.92
C LEU A 144 0.30 -0.73 22.55
N TYR A 145 1.32 -1.11 21.81
CA TYR A 145 2.43 -1.92 22.29
C TYR A 145 3.73 -1.16 22.13
N GLN A 146 4.53 -1.09 23.19
CA GLN A 146 5.92 -0.65 23.09
C GLN A 146 6.82 -1.87 23.14
N PHE A 147 7.76 -1.97 22.19
CA PHE A 147 8.74 -3.05 22.06
C PHE A 147 10.16 -2.49 22.07
N ASP A 148 11.08 -3.13 22.77
CA ASP A 148 12.53 -2.91 22.65
C ASP A 148 13.13 -4.01 21.77
N LEU A 149 13.66 -3.65 20.60
CA LEU A 149 14.08 -4.62 19.58
C LEU A 149 15.51 -5.14 19.76
N GLN A 150 16.31 -4.60 20.69
CA GLN A 150 17.71 -5.02 20.93
C GLN A 150 17.85 -6.08 22.02
N LYS A 151 16.90 -6.16 22.95
CA LYS A 151 16.84 -7.22 23.95
C LYS A 151 16.17 -8.42 23.31
N ASN A 152 16.95 -9.30 22.70
CA ASN A 152 16.47 -10.54 22.09
C ASN A 152 16.98 -11.72 22.90
N ASP A 153 16.15 -12.32 23.76
CA ASP A 153 16.35 -13.71 24.17
C ASP A 153 15.71 -14.64 23.13
N LEU A 154 16.57 -15.40 22.44
CA LEU A 154 16.24 -16.38 21.40
C LEU A 154 15.45 -17.56 21.97
N SER A 155 14.15 -17.36 22.24
CA SER A 155 13.20 -18.47 22.42
C SER A 155 12.59 -18.87 21.07
N SER A 156 12.26 -20.17 20.97
CA SER A 156 12.07 -20.98 19.76
C SER A 156 10.95 -20.61 18.77
N GLN A 157 10.37 -19.40 18.83
CA GLN A 157 9.17 -19.02 18.05
C GLN A 157 9.30 -17.83 17.07
N ASN A 158 10.48 -17.20 16.88
CA ASN A 158 10.64 -16.08 15.92
C ASN A 158 9.58 -14.97 16.07
N LYS A 159 9.31 -14.52 17.31
CA LYS A 159 8.49 -13.34 17.59
C LYS A 159 9.43 -12.15 17.85
N PHE A 160 9.16 -10.95 17.34
CA PHE A 160 10.04 -9.77 17.58
C PHE A 160 9.67 -8.94 18.81
N GLY A 161 8.90 -9.48 19.75
CA GLY A 161 8.43 -8.67 20.89
C GLY A 161 8.29 -9.45 22.18
N LEU A 162 9.39 -9.78 22.86
CA LEU A 162 9.30 -10.47 24.15
C LEU A 162 10.04 -9.82 25.34
N ASP A 163 10.88 -8.81 25.16
CA ASP A 163 11.71 -8.38 26.30
C ASP A 163 11.21 -7.11 27.00
N PHE A 164 10.52 -6.22 26.29
CA PHE A 164 9.79 -5.10 26.90
C PHE A 164 8.45 -4.98 26.20
N GLN A 165 7.36 -5.37 26.87
CA GLN A 165 6.00 -5.25 26.35
C GLN A 165 5.18 -4.43 27.34
N LYS A 166 5.00 -3.13 27.04
CA LYS A 166 4.00 -2.30 27.71
C LYS A 166 2.79 -2.21 26.79
N SER A 167 1.70 -2.87 27.16
CA SER A 167 0.46 -2.86 26.38
C SER A 167 -0.58 -1.98 27.05
N CYS A 168 -1.21 -1.08 26.29
CA CYS A 168 -2.39 -0.38 26.73
C CYS A 168 -3.54 -0.66 25.78
N GLU A 169 -4.71 -0.96 26.32
CA GLU A 169 -5.95 -1.02 25.57
C GLU A 169 -6.89 0.12 25.98
N ASP A 170 -7.65 0.64 25.02
CA ASP A 170 -8.78 1.49 25.34
C ASP A 170 -9.98 1.12 24.48
N ARG A 171 -11.15 1.11 25.13
CA ARG A 171 -12.40 0.69 24.52
C ARG A 171 -13.07 1.89 23.88
N ILE A 172 -13.41 1.72 22.62
CA ILE A 172 -14.11 2.74 21.84
C ILE A 172 -15.58 2.80 22.29
N ALA A 173 -15.93 3.87 23.01
CA ALA A 173 -17.25 4.04 23.61
C ALA A 173 -18.35 4.24 22.54
N GLY A 174 -19.35 3.35 22.52
CA GLY A 174 -20.52 3.46 21.63
C GLY A 174 -20.40 2.75 20.27
N ARG A 175 -19.36 1.92 20.06
CA ARG A 175 -19.11 1.26 18.78
C ARG A 175 -19.96 0.00 18.55
N PRO A 176 -20.55 -0.18 17.35
CA PRO A 176 -21.00 -1.46 16.84
C PRO A 176 -19.84 -2.43 16.59
N ARG A 177 -19.99 -3.70 16.98
CA ARG A 177 -18.91 -4.71 17.00
C ARG A 177 -18.38 -5.14 15.62
N THR A 178 -18.93 -4.63 14.51
CA THR A 178 -18.83 -5.27 13.19
C THR A 178 -18.20 -4.42 12.08
N THR A 179 -17.60 -3.26 12.38
CA THR A 179 -17.00 -2.44 11.31
C THR A 179 -15.55 -2.71 11.02
N GLU A 180 -15.25 -2.65 9.72
CA GLU A 180 -13.92 -2.69 9.17
C GLU A 180 -13.18 -1.37 9.40
N ILE A 181 -11.95 -1.47 9.90
CA ILE A 181 -11.03 -0.35 10.08
C ILE A 181 -10.45 0.00 8.71
N SER A 182 -10.54 1.26 8.32
CA SER A 182 -10.02 1.77 7.05
C SER A 182 -8.60 2.31 7.19
N SER A 183 -8.25 2.96 8.31
CA SER A 183 -6.89 3.47 8.53
C SER A 183 -6.58 3.71 10.01
N VAL A 184 -5.29 3.64 10.33
CA VAL A 184 -4.70 4.02 11.63
C VAL A 184 -3.49 4.91 11.33
N CYS A 185 -3.46 6.14 11.81
CA CYS A 185 -2.30 7.02 11.66
C CYS A 185 -2.09 7.93 12.86
N ALA A 186 -0.82 8.14 13.24
CA ALA A 186 -0.46 9.01 14.36
C ALA A 186 0.09 10.35 13.86
N HIS A 187 -0.24 11.41 14.59
CA HIS A 187 0.39 12.71 14.48
C HIS A 187 1.38 12.85 15.63
N GLU A 188 2.60 12.36 15.39
CA GLU A 188 3.62 12.12 16.43
C GLU A 188 3.90 13.36 17.30
N THR A 189 3.98 14.57 16.73
CA THR A 189 4.35 15.77 17.52
C THR A 189 3.28 16.23 18.51
N ASN A 190 2.03 15.83 18.29
CA ASN A 190 0.92 16.16 19.19
C ASN A 190 0.48 14.94 19.99
N GLU A 191 1.10 13.78 19.76
CA GLU A 191 0.74 12.52 20.42
C GLU A 191 -0.75 12.18 20.27
N ILE A 192 -1.31 12.40 19.07
CA ILE A 192 -2.70 12.06 18.76
C ILE A 192 -2.71 10.94 17.71
N LEU A 193 -3.56 9.94 17.94
CA LEU A 193 -3.84 8.84 17.03
C LEU A 193 -5.21 9.03 16.40
N ALA A 194 -5.26 8.97 15.07
CA ALA A 194 -6.49 8.90 14.32
C ALA A 194 -6.77 7.47 13.86
N THR A 195 -7.95 6.98 14.20
CA THR A 195 -8.47 5.69 13.72
C THR A 195 -9.76 5.94 12.97
N THR A 196 -9.91 5.32 11.79
CA THR A 196 -11.09 5.50 10.93
C THR A 196 -11.73 4.17 10.54
N TRP A 197 -13.02 4.23 10.18
CA TRP A 197 -13.81 3.07 9.77
C TRP A 197 -14.73 3.38 8.59
N LEU A 198 -15.08 2.30 7.86
CA LEU A 198 -16.22 2.32 6.95
C LEU A 198 -17.53 2.43 7.77
N ILE A 199 -18.50 3.24 7.30
CA ILE A 199 -19.70 3.76 8.02
C ILE A 199 -20.34 2.83 9.06
N LEU A 200 -20.82 3.45 10.14
CA LEU A 200 -22.04 3.03 10.88
C LEU A 200 -23.04 4.16 11.20
N ALA A 201 -22.66 5.45 11.22
CA ALA A 201 -23.58 6.58 11.50
C ALA A 201 -22.98 7.96 11.19
N ALA A 202 -23.82 9.00 11.07
CA ALA A 202 -23.42 10.39 10.86
C ALA A 202 -22.49 10.99 11.93
N ASN A 203 -22.48 10.40 13.13
CA ASN A 203 -21.72 10.85 14.30
C ASN A 203 -20.52 9.92 14.60
N TYR A 204 -20.25 8.93 13.75
CA TYR A 204 -19.31 7.87 14.06
C TYR A 204 -18.53 7.46 12.81
N GLY A 205 -17.25 7.83 12.75
CA GLY A 205 -16.36 7.43 11.65
C GLY A 205 -14.89 7.72 11.89
N ILE A 206 -14.58 8.70 12.75
CA ILE A 206 -13.21 9.07 13.14
C ILE A 206 -13.14 9.01 14.65
N MET A 207 -12.07 8.44 15.18
CA MET A 207 -11.71 8.62 16.57
C MET A 207 -10.33 9.22 16.66
N LEU A 208 -10.23 10.25 17.49
CA LEU A 208 -8.98 10.86 17.88
C LEU A 208 -8.73 10.51 19.35
N SER A 209 -7.65 9.81 19.62
CA SER A 209 -7.23 9.44 20.97
C SER A 209 -5.80 9.91 21.22
N SER A 210 -5.41 10.10 22.48
CA SER A 210 -3.99 10.31 22.79
C SER A 210 -3.18 9.06 22.44
N THR A 211 -1.89 9.20 22.13
CA THR A 211 -0.90 8.11 22.15
C THR A 211 -0.15 8.05 23.48
N SER A 212 -0.30 9.07 24.33
CA SER A 212 0.35 9.11 25.64
C SER A 212 -0.24 8.05 26.58
N VAL A 213 0.64 7.24 27.17
CA VAL A 213 0.27 6.25 28.19
C VAL A 213 0.47 6.86 29.58
N GLU A 214 -0.58 6.89 30.38
CA GLU A 214 -0.53 7.23 31.80
C GLU A 214 -0.37 5.94 32.60
N ASP A 215 0.60 5.91 33.51
CA ASP A 215 0.79 4.80 34.45
C ASP A 215 -0.03 5.09 35.71
N ILE A 216 -1.17 4.42 35.83
CA ILE A 216 -2.05 4.52 37.00
C ILE A 216 -2.06 3.14 37.67
N ASP A 217 -1.61 3.07 38.92
CA ASP A 217 -1.63 1.86 39.75
C ASP A 217 -1.04 0.62 39.05
N ASP A 218 0.15 0.76 38.45
CA ASP A 218 0.88 -0.28 37.68
C ASP A 218 0.14 -0.83 36.44
N HIS A 219 -0.98 -0.21 36.04
CA HIS A 219 -1.73 -0.54 34.83
C HIS A 219 -1.67 0.61 33.81
N PRO A 220 -0.93 0.45 32.70
CA PRO A 220 -0.87 1.48 31.66
C PRO A 220 -2.26 1.71 31.06
N ARG A 221 -2.67 2.97 30.99
CA ARG A 221 -3.92 3.41 30.35
C ARG A 221 -3.66 4.55 29.38
N LEU A 222 -4.41 4.59 28.27
CA LEU A 222 -4.36 5.71 27.34
C LEU A 222 -5.00 6.90 28.04
N ASN A 223 -4.42 8.08 27.85
CA ASN A 223 -5.05 9.30 28.33
C ASN A 223 -6.46 9.39 27.71
N ARG A 224 -7.49 9.47 28.59
CA ARG A 224 -8.92 9.41 28.23
C ARG A 224 -9.42 10.58 27.38
N ARG A 225 -8.55 11.48 26.91
CA ARG A 225 -8.90 12.46 25.86
C ARG A 225 -9.18 11.75 24.55
N GLN A 226 -10.38 11.20 24.45
CA GLN A 226 -10.94 10.61 23.25
C GLN A 226 -12.04 11.51 22.72
N VAL A 227 -12.01 11.76 21.42
CA VAL A 227 -13.10 12.42 20.72
C VAL A 227 -13.51 11.52 19.56
N VAL A 228 -14.77 11.12 19.56
CA VAL A 228 -15.38 10.44 18.43
C VAL A 228 -16.08 11.49 17.58
N LEU A 229 -15.67 11.57 16.33
CA LEU A 229 -16.17 12.51 15.35
C LEU A 229 -16.87 11.74 14.23
N GLY A 230 -17.96 12.32 13.77
CA GLY A 230 -18.59 11.93 12.53
C GLY A 230 -18.18 12.84 11.38
N PRO A 231 -18.46 12.45 10.13
CA PRO A 231 -18.39 13.35 8.99
C PRO A 231 -19.36 14.55 9.11
N GLY A 232 -20.28 14.49 10.08
CA GLY A 232 -21.30 15.51 10.32
C GLY A 232 -22.44 15.42 9.32
N LEU A 233 -23.52 16.15 9.59
CA LEU A 233 -24.74 16.12 8.75
C LEU A 233 -24.66 17.01 7.50
N SER A 234 -23.59 17.81 7.37
CA SER A 234 -23.46 18.83 6.31
C SER A 234 -23.44 18.24 4.89
N ARG A 235 -23.06 16.96 4.74
CA ARG A 235 -23.05 16.23 3.46
C ARG A 235 -23.85 14.93 3.48
N GLY A 236 -24.80 14.81 4.42
CA GLY A 236 -25.62 13.61 4.61
C GLY A 236 -25.11 12.70 5.72
N SER A 237 -25.95 11.76 6.13
CA SER A 237 -25.63 10.81 7.22
C SER A 237 -24.70 9.67 6.81
N ASP A 238 -24.53 9.46 5.51
CA ASP A 238 -23.96 8.24 4.94
C ASP A 238 -22.60 8.52 4.29
N VAL A 239 -21.68 9.13 5.04
CA VAL A 239 -20.33 9.45 4.54
C VAL A 239 -19.31 8.44 5.05
N CYS A 240 -18.79 7.59 4.15
CA CYS A 240 -17.69 6.66 4.43
C CYS A 240 -16.37 7.38 4.56
N ILE A 241 -15.52 6.87 5.45
CA ILE A 241 -14.14 7.34 5.65
C ILE A 241 -13.24 6.20 5.19
N PHE A 242 -12.33 6.52 4.26
CA PHE A 242 -11.51 5.53 3.57
C PHE A 242 -10.05 5.59 3.97
N SER A 243 -9.56 6.77 4.34
CA SER A 243 -8.15 6.97 4.69
C SER A 243 -7.96 8.17 5.60
N SER A 244 -6.81 8.19 6.28
CA SER A 244 -6.39 9.28 7.16
C SER A 244 -4.90 9.55 6.96
N THR A 245 -4.53 10.83 6.93
CA THR A 245 -3.15 11.27 6.79
C THR A 245 -2.86 12.37 7.81
N PRO A 246 -1.79 12.25 8.63
CA PRO A 246 -1.40 13.29 9.55
C PRO A 246 -0.87 14.49 8.77
N ALA A 247 -1.23 15.69 9.23
CA ALA A 247 -0.65 16.91 8.69
C ALA A 247 0.80 17.08 9.16
N PRO A 248 1.66 17.76 8.38
CA PRO A 248 2.98 18.12 8.84
C PRO A 248 2.90 19.00 10.11
N PRO A 249 3.90 18.96 11.02
CA PRO A 249 3.84 19.69 12.29
C PRO A 249 3.64 21.21 12.17
N GLN A 250 4.05 21.78 11.04
CA GLN A 250 3.93 23.20 10.71
C GLN A 250 2.52 23.59 10.25
N SER A 251 1.64 22.62 10.00
CA SER A 251 0.25 22.86 9.59
C SER A 251 -0.61 23.29 10.78
N ASN A 252 -1.66 24.06 10.48
CA ASN A 252 -2.74 24.35 11.43
C ASN A 252 -3.75 23.20 11.55
N LEU A 253 -3.58 22.14 10.75
CA LEU A 253 -4.41 20.94 10.80
C LEU A 253 -3.68 19.83 11.57
N LEU A 254 -4.44 18.88 12.10
CA LEU A 254 -3.91 17.64 12.67
C LEU A 254 -3.97 16.49 11.67
N PHE A 255 -5.12 16.34 11.01
CA PHE A 255 -5.36 15.24 10.09
C PHE A 255 -6.21 15.71 8.91
N ALA A 256 -6.03 15.03 7.78
CA ALA A 256 -6.98 15.03 6.68
C ALA A 256 -7.49 13.61 6.43
N PHE A 257 -8.74 13.50 6.01
CA PHE A 257 -9.45 12.24 5.83
C PHE A 257 -10.09 12.18 4.45
N GLY A 258 -9.83 11.09 3.73
CA GLY A 258 -10.50 10.78 2.47
C GLY A 258 -11.88 10.19 2.75
N THR A 259 -12.92 10.77 2.16
CA THR A 259 -14.31 10.32 2.37
C THR A 259 -15.06 10.11 1.05
N SER A 260 -16.24 9.51 1.15
CA SER A 260 -17.21 9.41 0.03
C SER A 260 -17.78 10.75 -0.44
N ALA A 261 -17.59 11.82 0.34
CA ALA A 261 -18.08 13.15 0.06
C ALA A 261 -16.96 14.19 -0.05
N GLY A 262 -15.74 13.76 -0.43
CA GLY A 262 -14.56 14.60 -0.53
C GLY A 262 -13.61 14.45 0.66
N VAL A 263 -12.89 15.51 0.99
CA VAL A 263 -11.89 15.56 2.07
C VAL A 263 -12.43 16.31 3.28
N LEU A 264 -12.33 15.67 4.45
CA LEU A 264 -12.47 16.28 5.78
C LEU A 264 -11.11 16.61 6.37
N ALA A 265 -11.01 17.66 7.16
CA ALA A 265 -9.80 17.98 7.92
C ALA A 265 -10.15 18.33 9.38
N THR A 266 -9.27 17.94 10.30
CA THR A 266 -9.35 18.32 11.72
C THR A 266 -8.38 19.46 12.00
N VAL A 267 -8.87 20.52 12.64
CA VAL A 267 -8.07 21.67 13.02
C VAL A 267 -7.26 21.36 14.28
N LYS A 268 -6.04 21.88 14.38
CA LYS A 268 -5.21 21.89 15.59
C LYS A 268 -5.74 22.91 16.59
N ASN A 269 -6.94 22.68 17.09
CA ASN A 269 -7.53 23.41 18.20
C ASN A 269 -7.87 22.45 19.34
N GLY A 270 -7.99 22.95 20.57
CA GLY A 270 -8.32 22.10 21.72
C GLY A 270 -9.68 21.41 21.62
N ALA A 271 -10.55 21.87 20.71
CA ALA A 271 -11.88 21.31 20.43
C ALA A 271 -11.88 20.16 19.41
N LEU A 272 -10.79 19.99 18.64
CA LEU A 272 -10.66 19.00 17.57
C LEU A 272 -11.77 19.09 16.51
N ASP A 273 -12.11 20.31 16.09
CA ASP A 273 -13.19 20.54 15.12
C ASP A 273 -12.85 19.97 13.74
N THR A 274 -13.84 19.32 13.10
CA THR A 274 -13.75 18.81 11.73
C THR A 274 -14.56 19.63 10.74
N SER A 275 -13.99 19.87 9.56
CA SER A 275 -14.69 20.56 8.47
C SER A 275 -14.25 20.04 7.10
N PHE A 276 -15.15 20.15 6.11
CA PHE A 276 -14.82 19.78 4.74
C PHE A 276 -13.96 20.86 4.08
N VAL A 277 -12.87 20.46 3.43
CA VAL A 277 -11.92 21.35 2.74
C VAL A 277 -11.97 21.24 1.22
N THR A 278 -12.81 20.35 0.68
CA THR A 278 -13.10 20.20 -0.77
C THR A 278 -14.57 20.43 -1.08
N PRO A 279 -14.95 20.99 -2.23
CA PRO A 279 -16.35 21.35 -2.53
C PRO A 279 -17.29 20.14 -2.45
N ALA A 280 -18.59 20.40 -2.26
CA ALA A 280 -19.59 19.33 -2.21
C ALA A 280 -19.63 18.58 -3.56
N PRO A 281 -19.67 17.24 -3.55
CA PRO A 281 -19.80 16.49 -4.79
C PRO A 281 -21.14 16.81 -5.47
N ALA A 282 -21.17 16.70 -6.80
CA ALA A 282 -22.43 16.79 -7.54
C ALA A 282 -23.36 15.63 -7.13
N LYS A 283 -24.66 15.89 -7.01
CA LYS A 283 -25.66 14.91 -6.50
C LYS A 283 -25.64 13.57 -7.25
N ASP A 284 -25.25 13.56 -8.52
CA ASP A 284 -25.28 12.38 -9.39
C ASP A 284 -23.91 11.69 -9.55
N GLN A 285 -22.87 12.15 -8.85
CA GLN A 285 -21.52 11.58 -8.96
C GLN A 285 -20.88 11.37 -7.57
N PRO A 286 -20.72 10.12 -7.11
CA PRO A 286 -19.97 9.86 -5.88
C PRO A 286 -18.50 10.26 -6.07
N ASP A 287 -17.97 11.01 -5.11
CA ASP A 287 -16.58 11.53 -5.14
C ASP A 287 -15.74 10.85 -4.05
N ASP A 288 -15.78 9.51 -4.07
CA ASP A 288 -15.00 8.71 -3.15
C ASP A 288 -13.52 9.04 -3.27
N THR A 289 -12.99 9.60 -2.20
CA THR A 289 -11.60 9.97 -2.04
C THR A 289 -10.92 8.88 -1.22
N PHE A 290 -10.12 8.05 -1.88
CA PHE A 290 -9.43 6.94 -1.23
C PHE A 290 -8.06 7.35 -0.70
N ALA A 291 -7.38 8.30 -1.36
CA ALA A 291 -6.03 8.74 -1.00
C ALA A 291 -6.02 10.24 -0.70
N VAL A 292 -5.33 10.61 0.37
CA VAL A 292 -5.09 12.00 0.76
C VAL A 292 -3.64 12.11 1.22
N GLU A 293 -2.91 13.12 0.76
CA GLU A 293 -1.49 13.33 1.11
C GLU A 293 -1.18 14.82 1.21
N PHE A 294 -0.51 15.25 2.28
CA PHE A 294 0.03 16.61 2.39
C PHE A 294 1.37 16.70 1.67
N LEU A 295 1.64 17.82 1.00
CA LEU A 295 3.00 18.09 0.54
C LEU A 295 3.90 18.44 1.74
N SER A 296 4.99 17.70 1.93
CA SER A 296 5.96 17.92 3.01
C SER A 296 6.60 19.31 2.92
N ASP A 297 6.90 19.78 1.71
CA ASP A 297 7.52 21.08 1.47
C ASP A 297 6.55 22.25 1.66
N ASN A 298 5.25 22.02 1.49
CA ASN A 298 4.23 23.04 1.62
C ASN A 298 2.96 22.46 2.23
N PRO A 299 2.80 22.55 3.57
CA PRO A 299 1.66 21.95 4.28
C PRO A 299 0.32 22.63 3.97
N SER A 300 0.32 23.76 3.26
CA SER A 300 -0.91 24.40 2.78
C SER A 300 -1.49 23.71 1.54
N ILE A 301 -0.76 22.78 0.92
CA ILE A 301 -1.21 22.05 -0.27
C ILE A 301 -1.57 20.64 0.12
N LEU A 302 -2.80 20.25 -0.23
CA LEU A 302 -3.34 18.93 -0.02
C LEU A 302 -3.61 18.25 -1.37
N LEU A 303 -3.09 17.04 -1.52
CA LEU A 303 -3.37 16.15 -2.65
C LEU A 303 -4.52 15.22 -2.26
N SER A 304 -5.48 15.05 -3.16
CA SER A 304 -6.55 14.07 -2.98
C SER A 304 -6.81 13.30 -4.26
N GLY A 305 -7.16 12.04 -4.13
CA GLY A 305 -7.49 11.19 -5.27
C GLY A 305 -8.37 10.02 -4.87
N GLY A 306 -9.11 9.48 -5.84
CA GLY A 306 -9.96 8.34 -5.56
C GLY A 306 -10.65 7.77 -6.79
N ARG A 307 -11.94 7.47 -6.68
CA ARG A 307 -12.71 6.66 -7.65
C ARG A 307 -12.68 7.17 -9.08
N ARG A 308 -12.57 8.49 -9.28
CA ARG A 308 -12.54 9.10 -10.62
C ARG A 308 -11.18 9.01 -11.32
N GLY A 309 -10.13 8.66 -10.59
CA GLY A 309 -8.77 8.71 -11.13
C GLY A 309 -8.28 10.13 -11.38
N ILE A 310 -8.87 11.12 -10.71
CA ILE A 310 -8.45 12.52 -10.78
C ILE A 310 -7.73 12.82 -9.47
N LEU A 311 -6.45 13.17 -9.57
CA LEU A 311 -5.68 13.72 -8.48
C LEU A 311 -5.90 15.23 -8.48
N THR A 312 -6.46 15.75 -7.39
CA THR A 312 -6.73 17.17 -7.20
C THR A 312 -5.69 17.77 -6.28
N VAL A 313 -5.12 18.91 -6.68
CA VAL A 313 -4.20 19.70 -5.88
C VAL A 313 -4.98 20.87 -5.28
N THR A 314 -5.22 20.81 -3.97
CA THR A 314 -6.03 21.78 -3.24
C THR A 314 -5.11 22.69 -2.44
N ASP A 315 -5.16 24.00 -2.67
CA ASP A 315 -4.52 24.99 -1.79
C ASP A 315 -5.52 25.35 -0.68
N LEU A 316 -5.19 24.96 0.55
CA LEU A 316 -6.03 25.14 1.73
C LEU A 316 -6.20 26.62 2.14
N ARG A 317 -5.38 27.51 1.59
CA ARG A 317 -5.47 28.96 1.83
C ARG A 317 -6.53 29.62 0.95
N VAL A 318 -6.92 28.96 -0.14
CA VAL A 318 -7.86 29.49 -1.11
C VAL A 318 -9.26 28.99 -0.79
N PRO A 319 -10.29 29.86 -0.73
CA PRO A 319 -11.65 29.42 -0.50
C PRO A 319 -12.14 28.42 -1.54
N MET A 320 -12.95 27.47 -1.08
CA MET A 320 -13.41 26.28 -1.81
C MET A 320 -14.19 26.54 -3.11
N LEU A 321 -14.58 27.80 -3.37
CA LEU A 321 -15.38 28.21 -4.52
C LEU A 321 -14.57 28.70 -5.73
N SER A 322 -13.24 28.83 -5.63
CA SER A 322 -12.45 29.33 -6.77
C SER A 322 -12.28 28.28 -7.88
N SER A 323 -12.53 28.72 -9.12
CA SER A 323 -12.73 27.87 -10.30
C SER A 323 -11.42 27.38 -10.94
N ASN A 324 -11.47 26.14 -11.42
CA ASN A 324 -10.45 25.29 -12.06
C ASN A 324 -9.40 24.69 -11.09
N PRO A 325 -9.75 23.57 -10.42
CA PRO A 325 -8.77 22.83 -9.63
C PRO A 325 -7.63 22.36 -10.52
N ASP A 326 -6.41 22.52 -10.02
CA ASP A 326 -5.24 21.99 -10.69
C ASP A 326 -5.22 20.46 -10.51
N THR A 327 -5.21 19.72 -11.61
CA THR A 327 -5.48 18.28 -11.60
C THR A 327 -4.50 17.47 -12.44
N ILE A 328 -4.26 16.24 -11.99
CA ILE A 328 -3.53 15.20 -12.74
C ILE A 328 -4.50 14.04 -12.96
N THR A 329 -4.65 13.61 -14.22
CA THR A 329 -5.53 12.48 -14.55
C THR A 329 -4.73 11.19 -14.57
N HIS A 330 -5.00 10.31 -13.60
CA HIS A 330 -4.49 8.94 -13.57
C HIS A 330 -5.30 8.04 -14.52
N PRO A 331 -4.74 6.98 -15.12
CA PRO A 331 -5.48 6.10 -16.03
C PRO A 331 -6.70 5.39 -15.41
N SER A 332 -6.69 5.15 -14.10
CA SER A 332 -7.71 4.42 -13.34
C SER A 332 -8.00 5.11 -12.00
N SER A 333 -8.87 4.52 -11.17
CA SER A 333 -9.10 4.98 -9.79
C SER A 333 -7.81 4.99 -8.97
N ILE A 334 -7.57 6.07 -8.25
CA ILE A 334 -6.38 6.25 -7.40
C ILE A 334 -6.63 5.58 -6.05
N THR A 335 -5.66 4.82 -5.55
CA THR A 335 -5.72 4.13 -4.26
C THR A 335 -4.74 4.74 -3.26
N HIS A 336 -3.55 5.12 -3.72
CA HIS A 336 -2.51 5.74 -2.90
C HIS A 336 -1.79 6.86 -3.64
N ILE A 337 -1.36 7.87 -2.88
CA ILE A 337 -0.56 8.99 -3.34
C ILE A 337 0.59 9.13 -2.36
N ARG A 338 1.82 9.24 -2.87
CA ARG A 338 2.99 9.57 -2.06
C ARG A 338 3.85 10.61 -2.75
N GLN A 339 4.35 11.55 -1.98
CA GLN A 339 5.36 12.50 -2.45
C GLN A 339 6.73 11.84 -2.49
N LEU A 340 7.46 12.03 -3.59
CA LEU A 340 8.84 11.55 -3.75
C LEU A 340 9.85 12.65 -3.46
N ASP A 341 9.58 13.85 -3.95
CA ASP A 341 10.34 15.07 -3.72
C ASP A 341 9.45 16.29 -4.01
N GLN A 342 10.04 17.49 -4.06
CA GLN A 342 9.34 18.75 -4.30
C GLN A 342 8.48 18.79 -5.57
N HIS A 343 8.78 17.95 -6.56
CA HIS A 343 8.13 18.00 -7.86
C HIS A 343 7.56 16.67 -8.30
N ARG A 344 7.96 15.55 -7.71
CA ARG A 344 7.54 14.23 -8.16
C ARG A 344 6.62 13.57 -7.16
N LEU A 345 5.60 12.92 -7.69
CA LEU A 345 4.66 12.10 -6.95
C LEU A 345 4.64 10.69 -7.56
N ILE A 346 4.38 9.69 -6.73
CA ILE A 346 3.99 8.36 -7.16
C ILE A 346 2.51 8.14 -6.82
N VAL A 347 1.78 7.56 -7.77
CA VAL A 347 0.34 7.33 -7.66
C VAL A 347 0.06 5.88 -8.02
N SER A 348 -0.49 5.15 -7.06
CA SER A 348 -1.01 3.80 -7.25
C SER A 348 -2.50 3.86 -7.60
N GLY A 349 -2.92 2.98 -8.48
CA GLY A 349 -4.29 2.87 -8.92
C GLY A 349 -4.70 1.46 -9.32
N LEU A 350 -6.00 1.29 -9.51
CA LEU A 350 -6.61 0.02 -9.92
C LEU A 350 -6.23 -0.35 -11.36
N LYS A 351 -6.64 -1.55 -11.81
CA LYS A 351 -6.29 -2.06 -13.14
C LYS A 351 -4.77 -2.08 -13.39
N SER A 352 -4.00 -2.36 -12.34
CA SER A 352 -2.55 -2.55 -12.38
C SER A 352 -1.79 -1.31 -12.89
N THR A 353 -2.21 -0.12 -12.45
CA THR A 353 -1.58 1.14 -12.86
C THR A 353 -0.84 1.78 -11.70
N LEU A 354 0.48 1.81 -11.79
CA LEU A 354 1.34 2.53 -10.86
C LEU A 354 2.25 3.44 -11.68
N CYS A 355 2.24 4.73 -11.38
CA CYS A 355 2.82 5.78 -12.21
C CYS A 355 3.45 6.90 -11.37
N GLN A 356 4.56 7.45 -11.84
CA GLN A 356 5.10 8.70 -11.31
C GLN A 356 4.70 9.90 -12.19
N TYR A 357 4.48 11.05 -11.57
CA TYR A 357 4.11 12.30 -12.23
C TYR A 357 4.98 13.46 -11.75
N ASP A 358 5.18 14.46 -12.61
CA ASP A 358 5.83 15.73 -12.25
C ASP A 358 4.73 16.79 -12.04
N LEU A 359 4.69 17.39 -10.86
CA LEU A 359 3.80 18.49 -10.49
C LEU A 359 4.02 19.74 -11.35
N ARG A 360 5.12 19.88 -12.08
CA ARG A 360 5.35 20.99 -13.02
C ARG A 360 4.86 20.64 -14.43
N PHE A 361 4.73 19.35 -14.75
CA PHE A 361 4.37 18.87 -16.09
C PHE A 361 3.06 18.08 -16.09
N ARG A 362 1.95 18.81 -16.03
CA ARG A 362 0.59 18.24 -15.96
C ARG A 362 -0.11 18.12 -17.32
N LYS A 363 0.66 18.09 -18.41
CA LYS A 363 0.08 18.06 -19.77
C LYS A 363 -0.73 16.78 -19.99
N THR A 364 -2.00 16.96 -20.32
CA THR A 364 -2.89 15.88 -20.75
C THR A 364 -2.37 15.27 -22.05
N ARG A 365 -2.30 13.94 -22.12
CA ARG A 365 -1.85 13.23 -23.31
C ARG A 365 -2.89 13.38 -24.44
N LYS A 366 -2.62 14.27 -25.40
CA LYS A 366 -3.42 14.47 -26.63
C LYS A 366 -3.17 13.36 -27.67
N LEU A 367 -3.14 12.10 -27.26
CA LEU A 367 -3.12 10.98 -28.20
C LEU A 367 -4.54 10.51 -28.42
N ASN A 368 -4.97 10.47 -29.69
CA ASN A 368 -6.25 9.89 -30.06
C ASN A 368 -6.26 8.43 -29.57
N PRO A 369 -7.22 8.03 -28.71
CA PRO A 369 -7.24 6.69 -28.18
C PRO A 369 -7.37 5.69 -29.32
N THR A 370 -6.59 4.61 -29.29
CA THR A 370 -6.69 3.53 -30.29
C THR A 370 -8.08 2.90 -30.26
N SER A 371 -8.48 2.22 -31.34
CA SER A 371 -9.78 1.52 -31.41
C SER A 371 -9.98 0.52 -30.26
N GLU A 372 -8.90 -0.12 -29.80
CA GLU A 372 -8.90 -0.99 -28.61
C GLU A 372 -9.15 -0.21 -27.30
N GLN A 373 -8.54 0.98 -27.15
CA GLN A 373 -8.78 1.85 -26.00
C GLN A 373 -10.21 2.41 -26.00
N LYS A 374 -10.77 2.74 -27.17
CA LYS A 374 -12.17 3.15 -27.31
C LYS A 374 -13.15 2.02 -26.99
N ALA A 375 -12.84 0.78 -27.36
CA ALA A 375 -13.64 -0.40 -26.99
C ALA A 375 -13.57 -0.68 -25.48
N LYS A 376 -12.38 -0.55 -24.86
CA LYS A 376 -12.19 -0.70 -23.40
C LYS A 376 -12.67 0.49 -22.57
N ALA A 377 -12.83 1.68 -23.16
CA ALA A 377 -13.35 2.88 -22.51
C ALA A 377 -14.83 2.80 -22.15
N LYS A 378 -15.58 1.83 -22.70
CA LYS A 378 -16.88 1.43 -22.13
C LYS A 378 -16.74 0.98 -20.66
N SER A 379 -15.54 0.57 -20.24
CA SER A 379 -15.17 0.40 -18.82
C SER A 379 -14.40 1.64 -18.34
N ARG A 380 -15.01 2.41 -17.43
CA ARG A 380 -14.42 3.41 -16.50
C ARG A 380 -12.87 3.56 -16.54
N LEU A 381 -12.32 4.10 -17.62
CA LEU A 381 -10.89 4.36 -17.81
C LEU A 381 -10.79 5.78 -18.32
N ASN A 382 -9.81 6.52 -17.82
CA ASN A 382 -9.58 7.88 -18.29
C ASN A 382 -8.95 7.81 -19.69
N LEU A 383 -9.68 8.34 -20.68
CA LEU A 383 -9.30 8.30 -22.10
C LEU A 383 -8.03 9.11 -22.41
N HIS A 384 -7.79 10.15 -21.61
CA HIS A 384 -6.69 11.09 -21.78
C HIS A 384 -5.96 11.27 -20.45
N PRO A 385 -5.20 10.27 -19.98
CA PRO A 385 -4.42 10.41 -18.76
C PRO A 385 -3.30 11.44 -18.96
N THR A 386 -2.85 12.05 -17.87
CA THR A 386 -1.63 12.86 -17.84
C THR A 386 -0.44 11.97 -18.19
N SER A 387 0.56 12.51 -18.89
CA SER A 387 1.74 11.72 -19.23
C SER A 387 2.55 11.40 -17.97
N PRO A 388 2.75 10.13 -17.61
CA PRO A 388 3.61 9.78 -16.48
C PRO A 388 5.09 9.93 -16.87
N ILE A 389 5.94 10.18 -15.87
CA ILE A 389 7.41 10.15 -15.99
C ILE A 389 7.88 8.70 -16.04
N LEU A 390 7.37 7.87 -15.12
CA LEU A 390 7.77 6.48 -14.93
C LEU A 390 6.52 5.61 -14.72
N ILE A 391 6.56 4.38 -15.22
CA ILE A 391 5.48 3.41 -15.12
C ILE A 391 6.06 2.11 -14.57
N TYR A 392 5.28 1.41 -13.74
CA TYR A 392 5.64 0.13 -13.15
C TYR A 392 4.82 -0.97 -13.84
N PRO A 393 5.31 -1.54 -14.95
CA PRO A 393 4.51 -2.43 -15.82
C PRO A 393 4.12 -3.76 -15.16
N ASP A 394 4.81 -4.08 -14.09
CA ASP A 394 4.79 -5.34 -13.37
C ASP A 394 3.96 -5.29 -12.07
N TYR A 395 3.46 -4.10 -11.71
CA TYR A 395 2.52 -3.92 -10.62
C TYR A 395 1.19 -4.59 -10.94
N GLN A 396 0.59 -5.28 -9.96
CA GLN A 396 -0.69 -5.97 -10.14
C GLN A 396 -1.69 -5.63 -9.04
N ASN A 397 -2.81 -5.05 -9.45
CA ASN A 397 -3.96 -4.76 -8.59
C ASN A 397 -5.17 -4.51 -9.48
N THR A 398 -6.10 -5.44 -9.55
CA THR A 398 -7.27 -5.32 -10.43
C THR A 398 -8.30 -4.36 -9.87
N ALA A 399 -8.67 -4.54 -8.60
CA ALA A 399 -9.82 -3.89 -7.98
C ALA A 399 -9.68 -3.59 -6.47
N SER A 400 -8.53 -3.91 -5.86
CA SER A 400 -8.34 -3.83 -4.41
C SER A 400 -7.84 -2.46 -3.98
N HIS A 401 -8.76 -1.57 -3.57
CA HIS A 401 -8.42 -0.21 -3.17
C HIS A 401 -7.72 -0.09 -1.80
N GLN A 402 -7.92 -1.07 -0.93
CA GLN A 402 -7.28 -1.16 0.39
C GLN A 402 -5.91 -1.85 0.37
N ALA A 403 -5.40 -2.23 -0.81
CA ALA A 403 -4.09 -2.86 -0.92
C ALA A 403 -3.01 -1.93 -0.36
N GLY A 404 -2.20 -2.40 0.60
CA GLY A 404 -1.16 -1.60 1.24
C GLY A 404 -0.11 -1.08 0.26
N PHE A 405 0.44 0.09 0.54
CA PHE A 405 1.44 0.73 -0.30
C PHE A 405 2.32 1.66 0.54
N ASP A 406 3.63 1.54 0.41
CA ASP A 406 4.56 2.48 1.05
C ASP A 406 5.89 2.56 0.30
N ILE A 407 6.67 3.60 0.59
CA ILE A 407 7.92 3.88 -0.10
C ILE A 407 9.03 4.18 0.92
N ASP A 408 10.25 3.75 0.60
CA ASP A 408 11.45 4.25 1.27
C ASP A 408 12.31 5.02 0.27
N LEU A 409 12.37 6.34 0.46
CA LEU A 409 13.14 7.24 -0.38
C LEU A 409 14.65 7.03 -0.23
N GLU A 410 15.11 6.59 0.95
CA GLU A 410 16.54 6.38 1.22
C GLU A 410 17.05 5.11 0.54
N ALA A 411 16.32 4.00 0.66
CA ALA A 411 16.64 2.77 -0.07
C ALA A 411 16.27 2.83 -1.55
N GLY A 412 15.41 3.77 -1.97
CA GLY A 412 14.90 3.84 -3.34
C GLY A 412 13.96 2.68 -3.68
N ILE A 413 13.18 2.20 -2.71
CA ILE A 413 12.30 1.03 -2.83
C ILE A 413 10.84 1.46 -2.71
N VAL A 414 9.99 0.90 -3.56
CA VAL A 414 8.53 0.96 -3.45
C VAL A 414 8.02 -0.42 -3.04
N ALA A 415 7.33 -0.51 -1.91
CA ALA A 415 6.65 -1.72 -1.48
C ALA A 415 5.16 -1.62 -1.80
N ALA A 416 4.64 -2.56 -2.58
CA ALA A 416 3.24 -2.57 -2.96
C ALA A 416 2.61 -3.94 -2.69
N ALA A 417 1.47 -3.92 -2.01
CA ALA A 417 0.63 -5.09 -1.90
C ALA A 417 -0.04 -5.36 -3.23
N GLN A 418 -0.16 -6.64 -3.57
CA GLN A 418 -0.75 -7.10 -4.81
C GLN A 418 -1.89 -8.06 -4.50
N GLU A 419 -2.78 -8.22 -5.47
CA GLU A 419 -3.72 -9.35 -5.47
C GLU A 419 -2.90 -10.61 -5.69
N ALA A 420 -2.65 -11.32 -4.59
CA ALA A 420 -1.87 -12.55 -4.64
C ALA A 420 -2.62 -13.60 -5.49
N ASP A 421 -1.88 -14.25 -6.36
CA ASP A 421 -2.28 -15.49 -7.02
C ASP A 421 -1.13 -16.49 -6.89
N GLU A 422 -1.23 -17.66 -7.50
CA GLU A 422 -0.16 -18.66 -7.44
C GLU A 422 1.18 -18.17 -8.03
N PHE A 423 1.15 -17.08 -8.81
CA PHE A 423 2.27 -16.52 -9.56
C PHE A 423 2.66 -15.12 -9.08
N THR A 424 1.77 -14.41 -8.41
CA THR A 424 2.02 -13.07 -7.88
C THR A 424 2.12 -13.11 -6.36
N PRO A 425 3.24 -12.66 -5.80
CA PRO A 425 3.37 -12.59 -4.35
C PRO A 425 2.41 -11.53 -3.81
N ALA A 426 1.94 -11.70 -2.56
CA ALA A 426 1.08 -10.72 -1.90
C ALA A 426 1.76 -9.36 -1.71
N VAL A 427 3.10 -9.34 -1.64
CA VAL A 427 3.93 -8.15 -1.54
C VAL A 427 5.00 -8.21 -2.62
N GLN A 428 5.16 -7.13 -3.36
CA GLN A 428 6.21 -6.99 -4.38
C GLN A 428 6.94 -5.66 -4.18
N LEU A 429 8.27 -5.73 -4.27
CA LEU A 429 9.14 -4.56 -4.24
C LEU A 429 9.47 -4.08 -5.65
N PHE A 430 9.59 -2.77 -5.83
CA PHE A 430 9.95 -2.14 -7.10
C PHE A 430 11.02 -1.07 -6.90
N SER A 431 11.87 -0.90 -7.91
CA SER A 431 12.83 0.19 -7.96
C SER A 431 12.08 1.52 -8.09
N LEU A 432 12.34 2.47 -7.18
CA LEU A 432 11.79 3.80 -7.27
C LEU A 432 12.31 4.55 -8.51
N HIS A 433 13.52 4.25 -8.96
CA HIS A 433 14.18 4.94 -10.06
C HIS A 433 13.90 4.26 -11.41
N GLY A 434 13.91 2.94 -11.44
CA GLY A 434 13.77 2.16 -12.67
C GLY A 434 12.37 1.61 -12.95
N GLY A 435 11.48 1.58 -11.95
CA GLY A 435 10.11 1.07 -12.10
C GLY A 435 9.99 -0.44 -12.31
N HIS A 436 11.11 -1.16 -12.34
CA HIS A 436 11.17 -2.61 -12.49
C HIS A 436 10.98 -3.31 -11.14
N LYS A 437 10.56 -4.58 -11.17
CA LYS A 437 10.48 -5.44 -9.98
C LYS A 437 11.86 -5.67 -9.41
N LEU A 438 11.96 -5.59 -8.09
CA LEU A 438 13.13 -6.00 -7.33
C LEU A 438 12.95 -7.44 -6.86
N GLU A 439 14.04 -8.20 -6.88
CA GLU A 439 14.05 -9.56 -6.33
C GLU A 439 14.18 -9.48 -4.81
N SER A 440 13.21 -10.03 -4.09
CA SER A 440 13.25 -10.13 -2.63
C SER A 440 12.68 -11.48 -2.20
N PRO A 441 13.48 -12.55 -2.18
CA PRO A 441 12.99 -13.92 -2.03
C PRO A 441 12.19 -14.14 -0.73
N LEU A 442 12.55 -13.45 0.36
CA LEU A 442 11.92 -13.62 1.67
C LEU A 442 10.69 -12.74 1.89
N ALA A 443 10.70 -11.51 1.35
CA ALA A 443 9.55 -10.60 1.39
C ALA A 443 8.47 -11.05 0.39
N ASN A 444 8.86 -11.43 -0.83
CA ASN A 444 7.94 -11.98 -1.84
C ASN A 444 7.37 -13.34 -1.40
N GLY A 445 8.11 -14.10 -0.58
CA GLY A 445 7.67 -15.38 -0.03
C GLY A 445 6.59 -15.30 1.06
N PHE A 446 5.97 -14.14 1.31
CA PHE A 446 4.84 -14.03 2.23
C PHE A 446 3.64 -14.80 1.66
N GLN A 447 3.48 -16.05 2.08
CA GLN A 447 2.33 -16.90 1.72
C GLN A 447 1.30 -16.84 2.84
N ALA A 448 0.14 -16.26 2.56
CA ALA A 448 -1.03 -16.42 3.40
C ALA A 448 -1.46 -17.89 3.34
N LYS A 449 -1.35 -18.61 4.46
CA LYS A 449 -1.64 -20.05 4.54
C LYS A 449 -3.14 -20.39 4.48
N ASP A 450 -4.02 -19.41 4.57
CA ASP A 450 -5.47 -19.60 4.70
C ASP A 450 -6.24 -19.02 3.50
N ASP A 451 -7.22 -19.78 3.01
CA ASP A 451 -7.97 -19.59 1.75
C ASP A 451 -8.92 -18.39 1.70
N GLU A 452 -9.07 -17.58 2.76
CA GLU A 452 -10.20 -16.63 2.85
C GLU A 452 -9.88 -15.14 2.74
N GLU A 453 -8.63 -14.67 2.78
CA GLU A 453 -8.29 -13.29 2.40
C GLU A 453 -6.77 -13.10 2.31
N TRP A 454 -6.24 -12.97 1.09
CA TRP A 454 -4.80 -12.80 0.86
C TRP A 454 -4.34 -11.34 0.81
N LEU A 455 -5.25 -10.38 0.94
CA LEU A 455 -4.92 -8.98 0.75
C LEU A 455 -4.15 -8.41 1.95
N VAL A 456 -2.91 -7.99 1.69
CA VAL A 456 -2.14 -7.18 2.63
C VAL A 456 -2.69 -5.76 2.61
N LYS A 457 -3.27 -5.31 3.74
CA LYS A 457 -3.92 -3.98 3.84
C LYS A 457 -2.95 -2.88 4.26
N CYS A 458 -1.89 -3.21 5.00
CA CYS A 458 -0.92 -2.23 5.48
C CYS A 458 0.52 -2.68 5.20
N LEU A 459 1.28 -1.81 4.55
CA LEU A 459 2.73 -1.89 4.39
C LEU A 459 3.31 -0.61 4.98
N ARG A 460 4.38 -0.72 5.76
CA ARG A 460 5.07 0.46 6.32
C ARG A 460 6.57 0.28 6.35
N PHE A 461 7.30 1.23 5.78
CA PHE A 461 8.72 1.41 6.09
C PHE A 461 8.84 2.31 7.31
N ALA A 462 9.49 1.83 8.37
CA ALA A 462 9.63 2.56 9.61
C ALA A 462 11.06 2.47 10.14
N LYS A 463 11.58 3.60 10.59
CA LYS A 463 12.80 3.62 11.39
C LYS A 463 12.48 2.97 12.73
N ASP A 464 13.20 1.93 13.09
CA ASP A 464 12.95 1.16 14.32
C ASP A 464 14.17 1.10 15.25
N SER A 465 15.31 1.64 14.80
CA SER A 465 16.52 1.86 15.58
C SER A 465 17.18 3.21 15.24
N ASP A 466 17.94 3.78 16.17
CA ASP A 466 18.74 5.00 15.95
C ASP A 466 19.77 4.83 14.83
N SER A 467 20.41 3.65 14.82
CA SER A 467 21.38 3.21 13.82
C SER A 467 20.78 2.07 12.99
N GLY A 468 20.29 2.38 11.80
CA GLY A 468 19.72 1.36 10.92
C GLY A 468 18.98 1.94 9.73
N MET A 469 18.78 1.10 8.73
CA MET A 469 17.85 1.33 7.62
C MET A 469 16.41 1.09 8.11
N LYS A 470 15.41 1.68 7.44
CA LYS A 470 14.00 1.59 7.86
C LYS A 470 13.40 0.22 7.63
N SER A 471 13.17 -0.58 8.65
CA SER A 471 12.52 -1.90 8.55
C SER A 471 11.16 -1.85 7.83
N LEU A 472 10.88 -2.90 7.05
CA LEU A 472 9.60 -3.10 6.37
C LEU A 472 8.67 -3.93 7.26
N TYR A 473 7.50 -3.37 7.56
CA TYR A 473 6.44 -4.03 8.30
C TYR A 473 5.29 -4.38 7.36
N VAL A 474 4.83 -5.63 7.42
CA VAL A 474 3.75 -6.17 6.59
C VAL A 474 2.62 -6.63 7.48
N GLY A 475 1.46 -5.99 7.37
CA GLY A 475 0.27 -6.30 8.14
C GLY A 475 -0.71 -7.18 7.35
N HIS A 476 -0.96 -8.37 7.85
CA HIS A 476 -1.90 -9.32 7.28
C HIS A 476 -2.76 -9.95 8.39
N ARG A 477 -4.07 -9.69 8.35
CA ARG A 477 -5.05 -10.17 9.33
C ARG A 477 -4.65 -9.91 10.78
N LYS A 478 -4.15 -10.93 11.48
CA LYS A 478 -3.72 -10.89 12.88
C LYS A 478 -2.20 -10.85 13.04
N VAL A 479 -1.43 -10.78 11.96
CA VAL A 479 0.03 -10.84 12.02
C VAL A 479 0.65 -9.59 11.42
N ILE A 480 1.60 -9.02 12.14
CA ILE A 480 2.47 -7.95 11.67
C ILE A 480 3.87 -8.55 11.58
N GLN A 481 4.34 -8.76 10.36
CA GLN A 481 5.64 -9.34 10.05
C GLN A 481 6.67 -8.23 9.85
N ARG A 482 7.83 -8.33 10.49
CA ARG A 482 8.95 -7.39 10.33
C ARG A 482 10.00 -7.98 9.42
N TYR A 483 10.55 -7.14 8.54
CA TYR A 483 11.66 -7.44 7.65
C TYR A 483 12.74 -6.39 7.82
N THR A 484 13.99 -6.83 7.97
CA THR A 484 15.15 -5.96 8.19
C THR A 484 16.30 -6.36 7.28
N TRP A 485 17.30 -5.49 7.14
CA TRP A 485 18.48 -5.78 6.32
C TRP A 485 19.48 -6.58 7.13
N GLY A 486 19.82 -7.76 6.64
CA GLY A 486 20.78 -8.63 7.31
C GLY A 486 21.10 -9.88 6.51
N GLU A 487 21.97 -10.71 7.07
CA GLU A 487 22.20 -12.04 6.55
C GLU A 487 21.07 -12.98 7.00
N VAL A 488 20.77 -13.97 6.17
CA VAL A 488 19.85 -15.04 6.56
C VAL A 488 20.55 -15.84 7.65
N GLU A 489 20.01 -15.87 8.87
CA GLU A 489 20.45 -16.84 9.87
C GLU A 489 20.15 -18.24 9.31
N ASP A 490 21.17 -18.93 8.81
CA ASP A 490 21.10 -20.33 8.42
C ASP A 490 20.60 -21.13 9.64
N ARG A 491 19.38 -21.68 9.53
CA ARG A 491 18.77 -22.57 10.52
C ARG A 491 18.86 -24.02 10.11
#